data_AF-A0A4S0GAY8-F1
#
_entry.id   AF-A0A4S0GAY8-F1
#
_cell.length_a   1.000
_cell.length_b   1.000
_cell.length_c   1.000
_cell.angle_alpha   90.00
_cell.angle_beta   90.00
_cell.angle_gamma   90.00
#
_symmetry.space_group_name_H-M   'P 1'
#
loop_
_entity.id
_entity.type
_entity.pdbx_description
1 polymer ?
#
loop_
_entity_poly.entity_id
_entity_poly.type
_entity_poly.pdbx_seq_one_letter_code
_entity_poly.pdbx_strand_id
1 'polypeptide(L)'
;MRILRAAGYRVMPWKNGGGTTTEIAVSPDGAGLDDFDWRISMARVETSGPFSSFAGIDRTLSVLEGEGIVLDIAGRPASRLTAASAPLSFPGDVPTGATLIGGPITDLNVMTRRGRMTHSVERLWLSGEMRIEQSAGTTLILPVGGGVKVFADSVESLGPLDTLLRDRTGPELRLRPEGQGRFL
;
A
#
# COMPACT_ATOMS: atom_id res chain seq x y z
N MET A 1 5.50 18.15 -1.47
CA MET A 1 4.61 17.18 -2.13
C MET A 1 5.37 16.67 -3.34
N ARG A 2 5.35 15.36 -3.56
CA ARG A 2 6.03 14.69 -4.67
C ARG A 2 5.04 13.74 -5.34
N ILE A 3 5.14 13.61 -6.67
CA ILE A 3 4.43 12.56 -7.41
C ILE A 3 5.46 11.52 -7.82
N LEU A 4 5.27 10.30 -7.35
CA LEU A 4 6.05 9.14 -7.72
C LEU A 4 5.30 8.45 -8.86
N ARG A 5 5.87 8.44 -10.05
CA ARG A 5 5.23 7.86 -11.23
C ARG A 5 5.39 6.35 -11.22
N ALA A 6 4.31 5.61 -11.51
CA ALA A 6 4.31 4.15 -11.49
C ALA A 6 5.40 3.54 -12.38
N ALA A 7 5.61 4.14 -13.56
CA ALA A 7 6.65 3.73 -14.50
C ALA A 7 8.08 3.86 -13.95
N GLY A 8 8.28 4.64 -12.88
CA GLY A 8 9.57 4.84 -12.23
C GLY A 8 9.85 3.93 -11.03
N TYR A 9 8.89 3.08 -10.63
CA TYR A 9 9.10 2.20 -9.48
C TYR A 9 10.13 1.10 -9.75
N ARG A 10 10.91 0.78 -8.71
CA ARG A 10 11.91 -0.29 -8.77
C ARG A 10 11.24 -1.64 -8.49
N VAL A 11 11.34 -2.56 -9.44
CA VAL A 11 10.85 -3.95 -9.30
C VAL A 11 12.01 -4.88 -8.99
N MET A 12 11.89 -5.69 -7.94
CA MET A 12 12.91 -6.62 -7.47
C MET A 12 12.31 -8.03 -7.33
N PRO A 13 12.87 -9.06 -8.00
CA PRO A 13 12.43 -10.44 -7.80
C PRO A 13 12.86 -10.96 -6.43
N TRP A 14 12.03 -11.80 -5.83
CA TRP A 14 12.39 -12.48 -4.59
C TRP A 14 13.41 -13.59 -4.85
N LYS A 15 14.34 -13.79 -3.91
CA LYS A 15 15.40 -14.81 -4.02
C LYS A 15 14.84 -16.24 -4.17
N ASN A 16 13.65 -16.51 -3.64
CA ASN A 16 13.00 -17.81 -3.72
C ASN A 16 12.15 -18.00 -5.00
N GLY A 17 12.09 -16.98 -5.88
CA GLY A 17 11.26 -17.02 -7.09
C GLY A 17 9.74 -16.95 -6.86
N GLY A 18 9.29 -16.79 -5.61
CA GLY A 18 7.86 -16.81 -5.25
C GLY A 18 7.10 -15.52 -5.54
N GLY A 19 7.74 -14.53 -6.16
CA GLY A 19 7.15 -13.23 -6.40
C GLY A 19 8.14 -12.11 -6.71
N THR A 20 7.62 -10.89 -6.77
CA THR A 20 8.39 -9.65 -6.91
C THR A 20 7.89 -8.60 -5.93
N THR A 21 8.75 -7.63 -5.63
CA THR A 21 8.38 -6.41 -4.91
C THR A 21 8.62 -5.20 -5.80
N THR A 22 7.58 -4.38 -5.96
CA THR A 22 7.65 -3.06 -6.56
C THR A 22 7.72 -2.03 -5.44
N GLU A 23 8.87 -1.39 -5.27
CA GLU A 23 9.07 -0.37 -4.26
C GLU A 23 8.46 0.96 -4.72
N ILE A 24 7.56 1.52 -3.89
CA ILE A 24 6.94 2.82 -4.13
C ILE A 24 7.76 3.91 -3.45
N ALA A 25 7.96 3.78 -2.13
CA ALA A 25 8.68 4.76 -1.34
C ALA A 25 9.23 4.13 -0.06
N VAL A 26 10.31 4.72 0.46
CA VAL A 26 10.95 4.34 1.72
C VAL A 26 11.49 5.60 2.40
N SER A 27 11.46 5.63 3.73
CA SER A 27 12.08 6.69 4.52
C SER A 27 13.03 6.12 5.57
N PRO A 28 14.21 6.72 5.76
CA PRO A 28 14.78 7.77 4.91
C PRO A 28 15.05 7.28 3.48
N ASP A 29 15.14 8.21 2.51
CA ASP A 29 15.39 7.87 1.11
C ASP A 29 16.68 7.01 1.00
N GLY A 30 16.56 5.83 0.37
CA GLY A 30 17.67 4.89 0.21
C GLY A 30 17.87 3.91 1.37
N ALA A 31 17.06 3.96 2.43
CA ALA A 31 17.10 2.98 3.52
C ALA A 31 16.85 1.54 3.00
N GLY A 32 17.56 0.60 3.59
CA GLY A 32 17.38 -0.83 3.37
C GLY A 32 16.28 -1.40 4.26
N LEU A 33 16.13 -2.74 4.22
CA LEU A 33 15.12 -3.45 5.02
C LEU A 33 15.38 -3.40 6.53
N ASP A 34 16.61 -3.11 6.95
CA ASP A 34 17.01 -3.15 8.36
C ASP A 34 16.85 -1.80 9.07
N ASP A 35 16.85 -0.68 8.35
CA ASP A 35 17.00 0.67 8.90
C ASP A 35 15.90 1.66 8.48
N PHE A 36 14.93 1.26 7.65
CA PHE A 36 13.79 2.13 7.32
C PHE A 36 12.94 2.48 8.56
N ASP A 37 12.39 3.68 8.57
CA ASP A 37 11.34 4.12 9.50
C ASP A 37 9.96 3.76 8.98
N TRP A 38 9.74 3.93 7.68
CA TRP A 38 8.59 3.40 6.98
C TRP A 38 8.92 2.98 5.55
N ARG A 39 8.18 2.00 5.02
CA ARG A 39 8.36 1.47 3.66
C ARG A 39 6.99 1.12 3.07
N ILE A 40 6.79 1.51 1.81
CA ILE A 40 5.56 1.27 1.07
C ILE A 40 5.93 0.61 -0.25
N SER A 41 5.30 -0.52 -0.52
CA SER A 41 5.60 -1.34 -1.68
C SER A 41 4.38 -2.11 -2.14
N MET A 42 4.34 -2.48 -3.41
CA MET A 42 3.46 -3.54 -3.89
C MET A 42 4.22 -4.86 -3.96
N ALA A 43 3.53 -5.97 -3.69
CA ALA A 43 4.08 -7.31 -3.85
C ALA A 43 3.23 -8.10 -4.83
N ARG A 44 3.90 -8.67 -5.84
CA ARG A 44 3.31 -9.68 -6.72
C ARG A 44 3.64 -11.04 -6.13
N VAL A 45 2.64 -11.74 -5.61
CA VAL A 45 2.81 -13.06 -4.97
C VAL A 45 2.41 -14.15 -5.97
N GLU A 46 3.37 -14.98 -6.36
CA GLU A 46 3.17 -16.06 -7.34
C GLU A 46 2.89 -17.41 -6.67
N THR A 47 3.42 -17.63 -5.47
CA THR A 47 3.32 -18.91 -4.76
C THR A 47 2.96 -18.71 -3.30
N SER A 48 2.09 -19.57 -2.76
CA SER A 48 1.85 -19.69 -1.33
C SER A 48 3.15 -19.97 -0.58
N GLY A 49 3.29 -19.44 0.64
CA GLY A 49 4.49 -19.60 1.44
C GLY A 49 4.56 -18.70 2.65
N PRO A 50 5.64 -18.79 3.43
CA PRO A 50 5.84 -17.94 4.58
C PRO A 50 6.14 -16.49 4.16
N PHE A 51 5.65 -15.54 4.94
CA PHE A 51 6.09 -14.16 4.85
C PHE A 51 7.45 -13.98 5.52
N SER A 52 8.25 -13.05 5.00
CA SER A 52 9.46 -12.62 5.71
C SER A 52 9.08 -11.97 7.04
N SER A 53 9.81 -12.33 8.10
CA SER A 53 9.69 -11.72 9.41
C SER A 53 10.52 -10.44 9.49
N PHE A 54 9.95 -9.40 10.09
CA PHE A 54 10.57 -8.09 10.28
C PHE A 54 10.43 -7.67 11.74
N ALA A 55 11.52 -7.82 12.50
CA ALA A 55 11.59 -7.50 13.92
C ALA A 55 11.15 -6.05 14.20
N GLY A 56 10.17 -5.86 15.09
CA GLY A 56 9.72 -4.52 15.51
C GLY A 56 9.03 -3.69 14.42
N ILE A 57 8.54 -4.32 13.35
CA ILE A 57 7.79 -3.64 12.29
C ILE A 57 6.31 -3.95 12.42
N ASP A 58 5.47 -2.94 12.26
CA ASP A 58 4.03 -3.11 12.06
C ASP A 58 3.71 -3.05 10.56
N ARG A 59 2.85 -3.96 10.09
CA ARG A 59 2.48 -4.10 8.68
C ARG A 59 0.99 -3.88 8.50
N THR A 60 0.60 -3.28 7.37
CA THR A 60 -0.75 -3.37 6.83
C THR A 60 -0.70 -3.87 5.39
N LEU A 61 -1.50 -4.90 5.10
CA LEU A 61 -1.63 -5.50 3.78
C LEU A 61 -3.00 -5.23 3.19
N SER A 62 -3.03 -4.89 1.90
CA SER A 62 -4.27 -4.70 1.13
C SER A 62 -4.15 -5.40 -0.23
N VAL A 63 -4.99 -6.39 -0.51
CA VAL A 63 -5.03 -7.02 -1.84
C VAL A 63 -5.54 -6.01 -2.87
N LEU A 64 -4.80 -5.79 -3.95
CA LEU A 64 -5.15 -4.88 -5.05
C LEU A 64 -5.74 -5.65 -6.24
N GLU A 65 -5.18 -6.82 -6.55
CA GLU A 65 -5.57 -7.63 -7.71
C GLU A 65 -5.53 -9.13 -7.37
N GLY A 66 -6.35 -9.90 -8.10
CA GLY A 66 -6.47 -11.35 -7.95
C GLY A 66 -7.55 -11.79 -6.95
N GLU A 67 -7.80 -13.09 -6.90
CA GLU A 67 -8.89 -13.71 -6.11
C GLU A 67 -8.70 -13.60 -4.59
N GLY A 68 -7.48 -13.28 -4.15
CA GLY A 68 -7.15 -13.02 -2.76
C GLY A 68 -6.20 -14.03 -2.12
N ILE A 69 -5.96 -13.80 -0.84
CA ILE A 69 -5.00 -14.53 -0.02
C ILE A 69 -5.61 -14.82 1.36
N VAL A 70 -5.28 -15.97 1.92
CA VAL A 70 -5.55 -16.30 3.33
C VAL A 70 -4.25 -16.13 4.10
N LEU A 71 -4.28 -15.26 5.10
CA LEU A 71 -3.15 -15.06 6.02
C LEU A 71 -3.38 -15.85 7.30
N ASP A 72 -2.42 -16.71 7.62
CA ASP A 72 -2.34 -17.43 8.88
C ASP A 72 -1.30 -16.74 9.77
N ILE A 73 -1.78 -15.86 10.65
CA ILE A 73 -0.95 -15.08 11.56
C ILE A 73 -0.99 -15.77 12.92
N ALA A 74 0.16 -16.22 13.42
CA ALA A 74 0.22 -16.97 14.66
C ALA A 74 -0.49 -16.25 15.82
N GLY A 75 -1.36 -16.98 16.53
CA GLY A 75 -2.16 -16.44 17.63
C GLY A 75 -3.43 -15.70 17.20
N ARG A 76 -3.81 -15.73 15.92
CA ARG A 76 -5.06 -15.16 15.40
C ARG A 76 -5.82 -16.18 14.55
N PRO A 77 -7.15 -16.05 14.39
CA PRO A 77 -7.87 -16.78 13.35
C PRO A 77 -7.36 -16.42 11.96
N ALA A 78 -7.32 -17.41 11.06
CA ALA A 78 -6.95 -17.20 9.67
C ALA A 78 -7.85 -16.13 9.03
N SER A 79 -7.23 -15.19 8.32
CA SER A 79 -7.90 -14.02 7.74
C SER A 79 -7.91 -14.11 6.23
N ARG A 80 -9.11 -14.18 5.63
CA ARG A 80 -9.29 -14.14 4.17
C ARG A 80 -9.32 -12.68 3.71
N LEU A 81 -8.45 -12.33 2.78
CA LEU A 81 -8.34 -10.99 2.18
C LEU A 81 -8.53 -11.04 0.68
N THR A 82 -9.37 -10.15 0.15
CA THR A 82 -9.60 -9.92 -1.28
C THR A 82 -9.53 -8.42 -1.59
N ALA A 83 -9.66 -8.04 -2.87
CA ALA A 83 -9.78 -6.64 -3.26
C ALA A 83 -11.01 -5.92 -2.69
N ALA A 84 -11.97 -6.65 -2.09
CA ALA A 84 -13.11 -6.08 -1.38
C ALA A 84 -12.91 -5.99 0.15
N SER A 85 -11.90 -6.67 0.69
CA SER A 85 -11.60 -6.65 2.13
C SER A 85 -11.02 -5.31 2.57
N ALA A 86 -11.28 -4.92 3.82
CA ALA A 86 -10.55 -3.84 4.46
C ALA A 86 -9.04 -4.19 4.57
N PRO A 87 -8.14 -3.18 4.59
CA PRO A 87 -6.74 -3.39 4.91
C PRO A 87 -6.56 -4.14 6.24
N LEU A 88 -5.64 -5.12 6.28
CA LEU A 88 -5.38 -5.90 7.50
C LEU A 88 -4.05 -5.51 8.13
N SER A 89 -4.10 -5.05 9.38
CA SER A 89 -2.90 -4.72 10.17
C SER A 89 -2.43 -5.88 11.04
N PHE A 90 -1.13 -6.14 11.03
CA PHE A 90 -0.51 -7.20 11.81
C PHE A 90 0.98 -6.91 12.11
N PRO A 91 1.50 -7.43 13.24
CA PRO A 91 2.92 -7.35 13.55
C PRO A 91 3.75 -8.15 12.54
N GLY A 92 4.74 -7.50 11.94
CA GLY A 92 5.67 -8.11 10.98
C GLY A 92 6.65 -9.09 11.61
N ASP A 93 6.76 -9.09 12.94
CA ASP A 93 7.62 -9.97 13.73
C ASP A 93 6.91 -11.24 14.23
N VAL A 94 5.64 -11.42 13.89
CA VAL A 94 4.87 -12.65 14.19
C VAL A 94 4.89 -13.59 12.99
N PRO A 95 5.15 -14.91 13.20
CA PRO A 95 5.10 -15.90 12.13
C PRO A 95 3.79 -15.81 11.35
N THR A 96 3.90 -15.60 10.03
CA THR A 96 2.77 -15.41 9.14
C THR A 96 2.93 -16.26 7.88
N GLY A 97 1.97 -17.13 7.63
CA GLY A 97 1.84 -17.90 6.39
C GLY A 97 0.84 -17.26 5.43
N ALA A 98 1.02 -17.49 4.14
CA ALA A 98 0.12 -17.01 3.09
C ALA A 98 -0.27 -18.14 2.15
N THR A 99 -1.58 -18.30 1.96
CA THR A 99 -2.16 -19.25 1.00
C THR A 99 -2.97 -18.51 -0.05
N LEU A 100 -2.57 -18.61 -1.31
CA LEU A 100 -3.31 -18.04 -2.44
C LEU A 100 -4.65 -18.75 -2.61
N ILE A 101 -5.71 -17.99 -2.87
CA ILE A 101 -7.08 -18.51 -2.98
C ILE A 101 -7.36 -19.08 -4.36
N GLY A 102 -6.97 -18.34 -5.40
CA GLY A 102 -7.34 -18.62 -6.79
C GLY A 102 -6.22 -18.27 -7.76
N GLY A 103 -4.98 -18.42 -7.30
CA GLY A 103 -3.79 -18.06 -8.07
C GLY A 103 -3.14 -16.77 -7.60
N PRO A 104 -2.26 -16.21 -8.43
CA PRO A 104 -1.38 -15.14 -8.02
C PRO A 104 -2.11 -13.82 -7.71
N ILE A 105 -1.56 -13.01 -6.81
CA ILE A 105 -2.13 -11.70 -6.42
C ILE A 105 -1.11 -10.55 -6.55
N THR A 106 -1.63 -9.33 -6.55
CA THR A 106 -0.86 -8.11 -6.24
C THR A 106 -1.43 -7.51 -4.95
N ASP A 107 -0.59 -7.23 -3.96
CA ASP A 107 -0.98 -6.51 -2.74
C ASP A 107 -0.18 -5.22 -2.55
N LEU A 108 -0.73 -4.30 -1.76
CA LEU A 108 -0.05 -3.15 -1.17
C LEU A 108 0.38 -3.55 0.25
N ASN A 109 1.64 -3.30 0.57
CA ASN A 109 2.23 -3.54 1.88
C ASN A 109 2.81 -2.23 2.41
N VAL A 110 2.26 -1.77 3.54
CA VAL A 110 2.73 -0.61 4.31
C VAL A 110 3.42 -1.13 5.55
N MET A 111 4.63 -0.64 5.82
CA MET A 111 5.46 -1.08 6.93
C MET A 111 5.95 0.14 7.71
N THR A 112 5.84 0.13 9.03
CA THR A 112 6.42 1.17 9.91
C THR A 112 7.17 0.57 11.08
N ARG A 113 8.24 1.22 11.50
CA ARG A 113 9.00 0.82 12.68
C ARG A 113 8.27 1.19 13.96
N ARG A 114 7.90 0.17 14.73
CA ARG A 114 7.23 0.31 16.03
C ARG A 114 8.08 1.14 16.98
N GLY A 115 7.41 2.02 17.73
CA GLY A 115 8.08 2.95 18.65
C GLY A 115 8.70 4.19 17.99
N ARG A 116 8.80 4.24 16.66
CA ARG A 116 9.16 5.47 15.92
C ARG A 116 7.97 6.10 15.24
N MET A 117 7.16 5.28 14.57
CA MET A 117 6.07 5.72 13.72
C MET A 117 4.85 4.83 13.93
N THR A 118 3.67 5.38 13.69
CA THR A 118 2.43 4.62 13.51
C THR A 118 1.85 4.93 12.14
N HIS A 119 0.98 4.07 11.64
CA HIS A 119 0.27 4.32 10.38
C HIS A 119 -1.18 3.84 10.46
N SER A 120 -1.99 4.37 9.56
CA SER A 120 -3.31 3.86 9.20
C SER A 120 -3.38 3.74 7.68
N VAL A 121 -4.15 2.77 7.21
CA VAL A 121 -4.45 2.60 5.78
C VAL A 121 -5.95 2.50 5.64
N GLU A 122 -6.50 3.29 4.74
CA GLU A 122 -7.92 3.26 4.41
C GLU A 122 -8.10 3.08 2.91
N ARG A 123 -9.06 2.23 2.53
CA ARG A 123 -9.50 2.07 1.15
C ARG A 123 -10.74 2.91 0.93
N LEU A 124 -10.63 3.88 0.03
CA LEU A 124 -11.70 4.83 -0.28
C LEU A 124 -12.20 4.62 -1.71
N TRP A 125 -13.52 4.60 -1.88
CA TRP A 125 -14.17 4.56 -3.19
C TRP A 125 -14.51 5.99 -3.62
N LEU A 126 -13.94 6.41 -4.75
CA LEU A 126 -14.09 7.77 -5.24
C LEU A 126 -15.08 7.81 -6.42
N SER A 127 -16.34 8.14 -6.15
CA SER A 127 -17.39 8.35 -7.17
C SER A 127 -17.63 9.82 -7.52
N GLY A 128 -17.03 10.73 -6.76
CA GLY A 128 -17.18 12.17 -6.90
C GLY A 128 -16.07 12.91 -6.18
N GLU A 129 -16.26 14.18 -5.87
CA GLU A 129 -15.29 14.91 -5.06
C GLU A 129 -15.22 14.36 -3.64
N MET A 130 -14.00 14.18 -3.14
CA MET A 130 -13.72 13.78 -1.77
C MET A 130 -12.69 14.72 -1.14
N ARG A 131 -12.78 14.89 0.16
CA ARG A 131 -11.88 15.69 0.97
C ARG A 131 -11.10 14.78 1.91
N ILE A 132 -9.79 14.95 1.96
CA ILE A 132 -8.89 14.21 2.84
C ILE A 132 -8.21 15.20 3.77
N GLU A 133 -8.58 15.15 5.04
CA GLU A 133 -7.89 15.88 6.10
C GLU A 133 -6.50 15.27 6.35
N GLN A 134 -5.50 16.12 6.54
CA GLN A 134 -4.12 15.69 6.76
C GLN A 134 -3.71 15.95 8.21
N SER A 135 -3.89 14.93 9.06
CA SER A 135 -3.50 14.97 10.47
C SER A 135 -2.16 14.28 10.74
N ALA A 136 -1.67 13.46 9.81
CA ALA A 136 -0.40 12.74 9.94
C ALA A 136 0.79 13.54 9.39
N GLY A 137 1.98 13.28 9.92
CA GLY A 137 3.23 13.89 9.43
C GLY A 137 3.60 13.47 8.01
N THR A 138 3.07 12.35 7.51
CA THR A 138 3.21 11.89 6.13
C THR A 138 1.87 11.37 5.62
N THR A 139 1.48 11.76 4.39
CA THR A 139 0.27 11.28 3.71
C THR A 139 0.62 10.76 2.33
N LEU A 140 0.05 9.59 1.99
CA LEU A 140 0.16 8.99 0.67
C LEU A 140 -1.20 8.73 0.05
N ILE A 141 -1.31 8.94 -1.26
CA ILE A 141 -2.51 8.62 -2.05
C ILE A 141 -2.06 7.80 -3.26
N LEU A 142 -2.61 6.60 -3.38
CA LEU A 142 -2.36 5.63 -4.46
C LEU A 142 -3.69 5.30 -5.16
N PRO A 143 -4.00 5.88 -6.33
CA PRO A 143 -5.14 5.46 -7.13
C PRO A 143 -4.89 4.07 -7.73
N VAL A 144 -5.87 3.16 -7.63
CA VAL A 144 -5.70 1.78 -8.12
C VAL A 144 -6.51 1.52 -9.39
N GLY A 145 -7.78 1.91 -9.43
CA GLY A 145 -8.67 1.59 -10.56
C GLY A 145 -8.73 2.61 -11.69
N GLY A 146 -8.35 3.87 -11.45
CA GLY A 146 -8.47 4.96 -12.41
C GLY A 146 -7.68 6.19 -11.99
N GLY A 147 -7.60 7.17 -12.89
CA GLY A 147 -6.90 8.42 -12.62
C GLY A 147 -7.62 9.28 -11.58
N VAL A 148 -6.86 10.09 -10.86
CA VAL A 148 -7.37 11.03 -9.85
C VAL A 148 -6.68 12.38 -10.01
N LYS A 149 -7.48 13.44 -10.06
CA LYS A 149 -7.02 14.81 -9.88
C LYS A 149 -6.95 15.15 -8.41
N VAL A 150 -5.80 15.64 -7.96
CA VAL A 150 -5.57 16.14 -6.62
C VAL A 150 -5.44 17.65 -6.65
N PHE A 151 -6.24 18.32 -5.84
CA PHE A 151 -6.25 19.77 -5.67
C PHE A 151 -5.66 20.09 -4.30
N ALA A 152 -4.51 20.78 -4.31
CA ALA A 152 -3.80 21.28 -3.14
C ALA A 152 -3.32 22.72 -3.43
N ASP A 153 -2.03 23.03 -3.19
CA ASP A 153 -1.40 24.28 -3.62
C ASP A 153 -1.29 24.36 -5.16
N SER A 154 -1.19 23.20 -5.81
CA SER A 154 -1.27 22.98 -7.25
C SER A 154 -2.34 21.92 -7.58
N VAL A 155 -2.70 21.81 -8.86
CA VAL A 155 -3.54 20.73 -9.36
C VAL A 155 -2.65 19.69 -10.02
N GLU A 156 -2.72 18.45 -9.55
CA GLU A 156 -1.91 17.35 -10.03
C GLU A 156 -2.81 16.21 -10.55
N SER A 157 -2.38 15.56 -11.63
CA SER A 157 -3.02 14.33 -12.14
C SER A 157 -2.18 13.11 -11.77
N LEU A 158 -2.82 12.13 -11.13
CA LEU A 158 -2.27 10.82 -10.80
C LEU A 158 -2.94 9.78 -11.69
N GLY A 159 -2.14 9.05 -12.48
CA GLY A 159 -2.61 7.85 -13.16
C GLY A 159 -2.79 6.67 -12.19
N PRO A 160 -3.34 5.54 -12.66
CA PRO A 160 -3.31 4.30 -11.89
C PRO A 160 -1.90 3.97 -11.42
N LEU A 161 -1.79 3.67 -10.13
CA LEU A 161 -0.57 3.35 -9.38
C LEU A 161 0.46 4.48 -9.25
N ASP A 162 0.22 5.68 -9.77
CA ASP A 162 1.00 6.85 -9.36
C ASP A 162 0.75 7.13 -7.87
N THR A 163 1.76 7.62 -7.16
CA THR A 163 1.63 7.93 -5.74
C THR A 163 1.89 9.41 -5.50
N LEU A 164 0.92 10.09 -4.87
CA LEU A 164 1.21 11.36 -4.21
C LEU A 164 1.82 11.06 -2.85
N LEU A 165 2.97 11.65 -2.57
CA LEU A 165 3.64 11.62 -1.27
C LEU A 165 3.76 13.04 -0.71
N ARG A 166 3.32 13.22 0.53
CA ARG A 166 3.40 14.50 1.23
C ARG A 166 3.93 14.31 2.65
N ASP A 167 5.20 14.66 2.83
CA ASP A 167 5.98 14.51 4.08
C ASP A 167 5.78 15.70 5.06
N ARG A 168 4.57 16.26 5.12
CA ARG A 168 4.19 17.32 6.06
C ARG A 168 2.68 17.40 6.19
N THR A 169 2.20 17.83 7.36
CA THR A 169 0.82 18.29 7.48
C THR A 169 0.58 19.51 6.58
N GLY A 170 -0.69 19.80 6.32
CA GLY A 170 -1.06 21.02 5.62
C GLY A 170 -2.54 21.06 5.28
N PRO A 171 -2.97 22.01 4.43
CA PRO A 171 -4.37 22.14 4.06
C PRO A 171 -4.91 20.84 3.48
N GLU A 172 -6.21 20.61 3.69
CA GLU A 172 -6.98 19.51 3.14
C GLU A 172 -6.66 19.24 1.66
N LEU A 173 -6.56 17.97 1.28
CA LEU A 173 -6.47 17.55 -0.11
C LEU A 173 -7.88 17.31 -0.64
N ARG A 174 -8.19 17.87 -1.81
CA ARG A 174 -9.42 17.55 -2.54
C ARG A 174 -9.10 16.61 -3.68
N LEU A 175 -9.85 15.52 -3.79
CA LEU A 175 -9.68 14.49 -4.82
C LEU A 175 -10.89 14.47 -5.73
N ARG A 176 -10.67 14.27 -7.03
CA ARG A 176 -11.74 14.00 -8.01
C ARG A 176 -11.31 12.90 -8.98
N PRO A 177 -12.20 11.98 -9.40
CA PRO A 177 -11.90 11.03 -10.45
C PRO A 177 -11.50 11.75 -11.75
N GLU A 178 -10.52 11.21 -12.47
CA GLU A 178 -10.12 11.68 -13.78
C GLU A 178 -10.66 10.72 -14.85
N GLY A 179 -11.61 11.22 -15.66
CA GLY A 179 -12.36 10.43 -16.65
C GLY A 179 -13.78 10.08 -16.20
N GLN A 180 -14.74 10.13 -17.13
CA GLN A 180 -16.13 9.69 -16.90
C GLN A 180 -16.24 8.18 -17.15
N GLY A 181 -16.39 7.40 -16.09
CA GLY A 181 -16.92 6.03 -16.16
C GLY A 181 -18.35 6.03 -15.65
N ARG A 182 -19.32 6.02 -16.58
CA ARG A 182 -20.79 5.94 -16.41
C ARG A 182 -21.32 5.72 -14.99
N PHE A 183 -22.14 6.69 -14.54
CA PHE A 183 -23.22 6.42 -13.60
C PHE A 183 -24.19 5.41 -14.25
N LEU A 184 -24.43 4.30 -13.56
CA LEU A 184 -25.71 3.59 -13.61
C LEU A 184 -26.39 3.81 -12.27
#